data_AF-A0A433K2B7-F1
#
_entry.id   AF-A0A433K2B7-F1
#
_cell.length_a   1.000
_cell.length_b   1.000
_cell.length_c   1.000
_cell.angle_alpha   90.00
_cell.angle_beta   90.00
_cell.angle_gamma   90.00
#
_symmetry.space_group_name_H-M   'P 1'
#
loop_
_entity.id
_entity.type
_entity.pdbx_description
1 polymer ?
#
loop_
_entity_poly.entity_id
_entity_poly.type
_entity_poly.pdbx_seq_one_letter_code
_entity_poly.pdbx_strand_id
1 'polypeptide(L)' 'MASLADYAISRKTVSFFIIALVSFAGTICFFNLGRLEDPEFTVKTAIITTHYPGANAEQVELEVTDLLEKGMTSN' A
#
# COMPACT_ATOMS: atom_id res chain seq x y z
N MET A 1 -39.35 14.02 -11.68
CA MET A 1 -38.36 13.95 -10.59
C MET A 1 -37.33 15.03 -10.87
N ALA A 2 -37.21 16.04 -10.01
CA ALA A 2 -36.18 17.06 -10.19
C ALA A 2 -34.81 16.38 -10.02
N SER A 3 -33.97 16.50 -11.05
CA SER A 3 -32.62 15.95 -11.03
C SER A 3 -31.75 16.75 -10.05
N LEU A 4 -30.70 16.14 -9.49
CA LEU A 4 -29.68 16.85 -8.73
C LEU A 4 -29.11 18.03 -9.55
N ALA A 5 -29.08 17.90 -10.89
CA ALA A 5 -28.70 18.95 -11.81
C ALA A 5 -29.67 20.16 -11.76
N ASP A 6 -30.99 19.94 -11.74
CA ASP A 6 -31.98 21.04 -11.66
C ASP A 6 -31.85 21.82 -10.34
N TYR A 7 -31.60 21.11 -9.24
CA TYR A 7 -31.40 21.72 -7.94
C TYR A 7 -30.08 22.53 -7.88
N ALA A 8 -29.00 21.98 -8.45
CA ALA A 8 -27.71 22.66 -8.54
C ALA A 8 -27.76 23.92 -9.40
N ILE A 9 -28.54 23.92 -10.49
CA ILE A 9 -28.72 25.09 -11.36
C ILE A 9 -29.60 26.15 -10.70
N SER A 10 -30.70 25.73 -10.06
CA SER A 10 -31.63 26.64 -9.38
C SER A 10 -30.98 27.38 -8.19
N ARG A 11 -30.00 26.75 -7.53
CA ARG A 11 -29.27 27.32 -6.38
C ARG A 11 -27.83 27.66 -6.73
N LYS A 12 -27.66 28.53 -7.73
CA LYS A 12 -26.35 28.96 -8.26
C LYS A 12 -25.34 29.39 -7.19
N THR A 13 -25.77 30.13 -6.17
CA THR A 13 -24.89 30.58 -5.07
C THR A 13 -24.33 29.42 -4.24
N VAL A 14 -25.17 28.42 -3.93
CA VAL A 14 -24.77 27.25 -3.15
C VAL A 14 -23.82 26.37 -3.97
N SER A 15 -24.13 26.14 -5.25
CA SER A 15 -23.26 25.38 -6.15
C SER A 15 -21.90 26.03 -6.32
N PHE A 16 -21.84 27.35 -6.50
CA PHE A 16 -20.58 28.08 -6.62
C PHE A 16 -19.76 28.01 -5.32
N PHE A 17 -20.42 28.11 -4.16
CA PHE A 17 -19.77 27.96 -2.86
C PHE A 17 -19.14 26.58 -2.70
N ILE A 18 -19.86 25.51 -3.04
CA ILE A 18 -19.34 24.13 -2.97
C ILE A 18 -18.16 23.95 -3.92
N ILE A 19 -18.25 24.44 -5.16
CA ILE A 19 -17.16 24.37 -6.14
C ILE A 19 -15.93 25.10 -5.62
N ALA A 20 -16.09 26.31 -5.08
CA ALA A 20 -14.99 27.10 -4.53
C ALA A 20 -14.35 26.40 -3.31
N LEU A 21 -15.16 25.84 -2.43
CA LEU A 21 -14.72 25.12 -1.24
C LEU A 21 -13.92 23.86 -1.61
N VAL A 22 -14.44 23.04 -2.52
CA VAL A 22 -13.76 21.82 -3.00
C VAL A 22 -12.47 22.17 -3.74
N SER A 23 -12.48 23.22 -4.56
CA SER A 23 -11.28 23.67 -5.27
C SER A 23 -10.20 24.10 -4.30
N PHE A 24 -10.55 24.92 -3.30
CA PHE A 24 -9.59 25.41 -2.31
C PHE A 24 -9.04 24.29 -1.42
N ALA A 25 -9.91 23.41 -0.90
CA ALA A 25 -9.50 22.25 -0.13
C ALA A 25 -8.63 21.29 -0.95
N GLY A 26 -8.98 21.08 -2.22
CA GLY A 26 -8.22 20.28 -3.17
C GLY A 26 -6.83 20.86 -3.43
N THR A 27 -6.72 22.17 -3.62
CA THR A 27 -5.43 22.86 -3.78
C THR A 27 -4.55 22.69 -2.54
N ILE A 28 -5.10 22.86 -1.33
CA ILE A 28 -4.34 22.65 -0.09
C ILE A 28 -3.87 21.20 0.00
N CYS A 29 -4.76 20.24 -0.24
CA CYS A 29 -4.43 18.81 -0.19
C CYS A 29 -3.36 18.45 -1.21
N PHE A 30 -3.45 18.99 -2.43
CA PHE A 30 -2.47 18.79 -3.50
C PHE A 30 -1.06 19.23 -3.09
N PHE A 31 -0.93 20.38 -2.42
CA PHE A 31 0.37 20.85 -1.92
C PHE A 31 0.86 20.12 -0.67
N ASN A 32 -0.05 19.58 0.14
CA ASN A 32 0.27 18.79 1.33
C ASN A 32 0.46 17.30 1.02
N LEU A 33 0.27 16.89 -0.23
CA LEU A 33 0.45 15.50 -0.62
C LEU A 33 1.93 15.17 -0.55
N GLY A 34 2.32 14.43 0.50
CA GLY A 34 3.66 13.91 0.64
C GLY A 34 4.00 13.07 -0.59
N ARG A 35 5.03 13.47 -1.32
CA ARG A 35 5.59 12.65 -2.40
C ARG A 35 6.26 11.46 -1.74
N LEU A 36 5.55 10.34 -1.64
CA LEU A 36 6.16 9.03 -1.44
C LEU A 36 6.97 8.77 -2.73
N GLU A 37 8.24 9.20 -2.69
CA GLU A 37 9.15 9.20 -3.84
C GLU A 37 9.41 7.78 -4.35
N ASP A 38 9.29 6.78 -3.47
CA ASP A 38 9.13 5.39 -3.84
C ASP A 38 8.03 4.78 -2.95
N PRO A 39 7.14 3.93 -3.49
CA PRO A 39 6.34 3.07 -2.63
C PRO A 39 7.31 2.31 -1.73
N GLU A 40 7.07 2.28 -0.41
CA GLU A 40 7.79 1.38 0.48
C GLU A 40 7.56 -0.04 -0.06
N PHE A 41 8.51 -0.56 -0.83
CA PHE A 41 8.52 -1.95 -1.22
C PHE A 41 8.73 -2.71 0.09
N THR A 42 7.62 -3.09 0.72
CA THR A 42 7.62 -4.10 1.76
C THR A 42 7.97 -5.41 1.08
N VAL A 43 9.24 -5.58 0.74
CA VAL A 43 9.77 -6.90 0.39
C VAL A 43 9.39 -7.75 1.59
N LYS A 44 8.49 -8.70 1.40
CA LYS A 44 8.02 -9.60 2.46
C LYS A 44 9.18 -10.53 2.80
N THR A 45 10.19 -10.01 3.49
CA THR A 45 11.36 -10.75 3.92
C THR A 45 10.99 -11.44 5.22
N ALA A 46 10.87 -12.77 5.16
CA ALA A 46 10.81 -13.61 6.35
C ALA A 46 12.24 -14.08 6.66
N ILE A 47 12.75 -13.77 7.86
CA ILE A 47 14.03 -14.29 8.34
C ILE A 47 13.72 -15.56 9.13
N ILE A 48 14.31 -16.68 8.71
CA ILE A 48 14.18 -17.98 9.38
C ILE A 48 15.56 -18.37 9.87
N THR A 49 15.72 -18.42 11.19
CA THR A 49 16.97 -18.80 11.85
C THR A 49 16.77 -20.13 12.55
N THR A 50 17.56 -21.13 12.16
CA THR A 50 17.58 -22.46 12.77
C THR A 50 18.94 -22.70 13.42
N HIS A 51 18.93 -22.99 14.72
CA HIS A 51 20.15 -23.34 15.45
C HIS A 51 20.33 -24.85 15.45
N TYR A 52 21.37 -25.35 14.76
CA TYR A 52 21.71 -26.77 14.72
C TYR A 52 23.16 -27.00 15.16
N PRO A 53 23.43 -26.97 16.48
CA PRO A 53 24.78 -27.08 17.01
C PRO A 53 25.33 -28.52 16.88
N GLY A 54 26.58 -28.64 16.41
CA GLY A 54 27.30 -29.92 16.34
C GLY A 54 27.25 -30.65 15.00
N ALA A 55 26.57 -30.10 13.99
CA ALA A 55 26.55 -30.64 12.63
C ALA A 55 27.51 -29.90 11.70
N ASN A 56 28.00 -30.60 10.67
CA ASN A 56 28.81 -29.97 9.61
C ASN A 56 27.92 -29.06 8.74
N ALA A 57 28.49 -28.02 8.13
CA ALA A 57 27.75 -27.08 7.30
C ALA A 57 26.95 -27.77 6.17
N GLU A 58 27.54 -28.79 5.54
CA GLU A 58 26.90 -29.61 4.49
C GLU A 58 25.70 -30.42 5.02
N GLN A 59 25.77 -30.92 6.25
CA GLN A 59 24.64 -31.62 6.87
C GLN A 59 23.49 -30.67 7.18
N VAL A 60 23.79 -29.46 7.65
CA VAL A 60 22.76 -28.43 7.93
C VAL A 60 22.07 -28.00 6.64
N GLU A 61 22.81 -27.88 5.54
CA GLU A 61 22.25 -27.57 4.23
C GLU A 61 21.23 -28.63 3.78
N LEU A 62 21.64 -29.90 3.74
CA LEU A 62 20.83 -30.99 3.22
C LEU A 62 19.62 -31.33 4.11
N GLU A 63 19.78 -31.26 5.43
CA GLU A 63 18.74 -31.67 6.38
C GLU A 63 17.79 -30.54 6.77
N VAL A 64 18.21 -29.28 6.68
CA VAL A 64 17.43 -28.13 7.17
C VAL A 64 17.14 -27.14 6.06
N THR A 65 18.17 -26.59 5.42
CA THR A 65 17.98 -25.51 4.43
C THR A 65 17.23 -25.99 3.19
N ASP A 66 17.64 -27.12 2.59
CA ASP A 66 17.05 -27.65 1.35
C ASP A 66 15.57 -28.07 1.53
N LEU A 67 15.21 -28.61 2.70
CA LEU A 67 13.81 -28.93 3.02
C LEU A 67 12.94 -27.67 3.16
N LEU A 68 13.47 -26.62 3.79
CA LEU A 68 12.75 -25.35 3.97
C LEU A 68 12.56 -24.63 2.63
N GLU A 69 13.57 -24.62 1.77
CA GLU A 69 13.49 -24.03 0.43
C GLU A 69 12.46 -24.77 -0.44
N LYS A 70 12.53 -26.09 -0.50
CA LYS A 70 11.56 -26.91 -1.25
C LYS A 70 10.12 -26.69 -0.77
N GLY A 71 9.92 -26.54 0.55
CA GLY A 71 8.61 -26.27 1.13
C GLY A 71 8.05 -24.89 0.79
N MET A 72 8.90 -23.87 0.62
CA MET A 72 8.48 -22.50 0.28
C MET A 72 8.33 -22.26 -1.22
N THR A 73 9.11 -22.96 -2.04
CA THR A 73 9.11 -22.81 -3.51
C THR A 73 8.04 -23.64 -4.20
N SER A 74 7.58 -24.75 -3.60
CA SER A 74 6.55 -25.63 -4.20
C SER A 74 5.12 -25.15 -3.91
N ASN A 75 4.72 -24.01 -4.50
CA ASN A 75 3.32 -23.62 -4.75
C ASN A 75 3.22 -22.95 -6.12
#